data_AF-A0A0Q5VDH7-F1
#
_entry.id   AF-A0A0Q5VDH7-F1
#
_cell.length_a   1.000
_cell.length_b   1.000
_cell.length_c   1.000
_cell.angle_alpha   90.00
_cell.angle_beta   90.00
_cell.angle_gamma   90.00
#
_symmetry.space_group_name_H-M   'P 1'
#
loop_
_entity.id
_entity.type
_entity.pdbx_description
1 polymer ?
#
loop_
_entity_poly.entity_id
_entity_poly.type
_entity_poly.pdbx_seq_one_letter_code
_entity_poly.pdbx_strand_id
1 'polypeptide(L)' 'MPRYLHVRCMACHHDAAISPWMLKDKPVPPPGRTGRFRCRCGARDAWVTHEERRPNLNNPCGWL' A
#
# COMPACT_ATOMS: atom_id res chain seq x y z
N MET A 1 14.81 -5.00 -9.17
CA MET A 1 14.93 -3.98 -8.10
C MET A 1 13.65 -4.00 -7.26
N PRO A 2 13.71 -3.92 -5.92
CA PRO A 2 12.51 -4.00 -5.10
C PRO A 2 11.61 -2.79 -5.36
N ARG A 3 10.43 -3.04 -5.94
CA ARG A 3 9.41 -2.03 -6.23
C ARG A 3 8.58 -1.78 -4.98
N TYR A 4 8.68 -0.60 -4.39
CA TYR A 4 7.79 -0.18 -3.31
C TYR A 4 6.35 -0.15 -3.82
N LEU A 5 5.41 -0.50 -2.95
CA LEU A 5 3.99 -0.33 -3.22
C LEU A 5 3.57 1.00 -2.62
N HIS A 6 3.09 1.91 -3.45
CA HIS A 6 2.36 3.07 -3.00
C HIS A 6 0.87 2.72 -2.99
N VAL A 7 0.21 2.97 -1.87
CA VAL A 7 -1.17 2.57 -1.62
C VAL A 7 -1.97 3.78 -1.16
N ARG A 8 -3.02 4.14 -1.91
CA ARG A 8 -3.94 5.24 -1.59
C ARG A 8 -5.28 4.69 -1.14
N CYS A 9 -5.74 5.05 0.05
CA CYS A 9 -7.10 4.74 0.50
C CYS A 9 -8.14 5.46 -0.36
N MET A 10 -9.16 4.75 -0.85
CA MET A 10 -10.23 5.35 -1.66
C MET A 10 -11.28 6.09 -0.83
N ALA A 11 -11.28 5.96 0.50
CA ALA A 11 -12.27 6.60 1.37
C ALA A 11 -11.76 7.93 1.97
N CYS A 12 -10.54 7.95 2.51
CA CYS A 12 -9.96 9.13 3.16
C CYS A 12 -8.73 9.69 2.44
N HIS A 13 -8.39 9.14 1.27
CA HIS A 13 -7.28 9.60 0.41
C HIS A 13 -5.91 9.67 1.09
N HIS A 14 -5.73 8.94 2.19
CA HIS A 14 -4.42 8.79 2.81
C HIS A 14 -3.56 7.82 2.02
N ASP A 15 -2.30 8.23 1.86
CA ASP A 15 -1.28 7.50 1.14
C ASP A 15 -0.40 6.69 2.11
N ALA A 16 0.08 5.55 1.64
CA ALA A 16 0.86 4.59 2.40
C ALA A 16 1.94 3.96 1.53
N ALA A 17 3.10 3.72 2.13
CA ALA A 17 4.27 3.18 1.47
C ALA A 17 4.61 1.80 2.03
N ILE A 18 4.48 0.76 1.21
CA ILE A 18 4.68 -0.62 1.64
C ILE A 18 5.91 -1.17 0.95
N SER A 19 6.92 -1.49 1.75
CA SER A 19 8.09 -2.18 1.26
C SER A 19 7.74 -3.64 0.92
N PRO A 20 8.25 -4.20 -0.19
CA PRO A 20 8.03 -5.60 -0.56
C PRO A 20 8.39 -6.59 0.55
N TRP A 21 9.42 -6.26 1.35
CA TRP A 21 9.85 -7.07 2.49
C TRP A 21 8.75 -7.24 3.55
N MET A 22 7.78 -6.33 3.64
CA MET A 22 6.66 -6.42 4.59
C MET A 22 5.56 -7.38 4.16
N LEU A 23 5.61 -7.88 2.91
CA LEU A 23 4.58 -8.78 2.38
C LEU A 23 4.70 -10.22 2.91
N LYS A 24 5.71 -10.56 3.72
CA LYS A 24 5.89 -11.87 4.37
C LYS A 24 5.59 -13.04 3.43
N ASP A 25 6.34 -13.10 2.32
CA ASP A 25 6.23 -14.14 1.29
C ASP A 25 4.94 -14.13 0.44
N LYS A 26 4.02 -13.18 0.67
CA LYS A 26 2.90 -12.98 -0.25
C LYS A 26 3.40 -12.37 -1.57
N PRO A 27 2.81 -12.77 -2.71
CA PRO A 27 3.14 -12.16 -3.99
C PRO A 27 2.84 -10.66 -3.97
N VAL A 28 3.73 -9.88 -4.59
CA VAL A 28 3.53 -8.45 -4.79
C VAL A 28 2.25 -8.26 -5.61
N PRO A 29 1.23 -7.55 -5.09
CA PRO A 29 0.01 -7.31 -5.82
C PRO A 29 0.29 -6.48 -7.08
N PRO A 30 -0.44 -6.71 -8.19
CA PRO A 30 -0.35 -5.84 -9.36
C PRO A 30 -0.86 -4.42 -9.02
N PRO A 31 -0.49 -3.40 -9.81
CA PRO A 31 -1.11 -2.08 -9.72
C PRO A 31 -2.62 -2.16 -9.96
N GLY A 32 -3.39 -1.36 -9.25
CA GLY A 32 -4.85 -1.31 -9.36
C GLY A 32 -5.58 -1.32 -8.02
N ARG A 33 -6.90 -1.52 -8.06
CA ARG A 33 -7.75 -1.56 -6.86
C ARG A 33 -7.49 -2.83 -6.04
N THR A 34 -7.39 -2.69 -4.72
CA THR A 34 -7.19 -3.80 -3.77
C THR A 34 -8.07 -3.63 -2.53
N GLY A 35 -8.49 -4.77 -1.96
CA GLY A 35 -9.14 -4.87 -0.64
C GLY A 35 -8.22 -5.48 0.44
N ARG A 36 -6.94 -5.69 0.13
CA ARG A 36 -5.92 -6.32 1.01
C ARG A 36 -5.19 -5.32 1.89
N PHE A 37 -5.60 -4.06 1.87
CA PHE A 37 -5.07 -2.98 2.68
C PHE A 37 -6.08 -2.62 3.78
N ARG A 38 -5.62 -2.13 4.93
CA ARG A 38 -6.49 -1.52 5.95
C ARG A 38 -5.99 -0.13 6.30
N CYS A 39 -6.77 0.86 5.92
CA CYS A 39 -6.54 2.24 6.28
C CYS A 39 -6.83 2.48 7.77
N ARG A 40 -6.21 3.51 8.36
CA ARG A 40 -6.57 4.02 9.69
C ARG A 40 -8.05 4.37 9.84
N CYS A 41 -8.69 4.84 8.77
CA CYS A 41 -10.13 5.16 8.77
C CYS A 41 -11.04 3.91 8.79
N GLY A 42 -10.47 2.70 8.78
CA GLY A 42 -11.21 1.44 8.75
C GLY A 42 -11.56 0.93 7.35
N ALA A 43 -11.42 1.76 6.32
CA ALA A 43 -11.66 1.36 4.94
C ALA A 43 -10.61 0.35 4.44
N ARG A 44 -11.06 -0.56 3.57
CA ARG A 44 -10.23 -1.59 2.95
C ARG A 44 -9.93 -1.36 1.49
N ASP A 45 -10.81 -0.61 0.81
CA ASP A 45 -10.63 -0.23 -0.59
C ASP A 45 -9.49 0.76 -0.73
N ALA A 46 -8.50 0.38 -1.53
CA ALA A 46 -7.36 1.20 -1.86
C ALA A 46 -6.91 1.00 -3.31
N TRP A 47 -6.16 1.96 -3.83
CA TRP A 47 -5.47 1.88 -5.11
C TRP A 47 -3.98 1.64 -4.88
N VAL A 48 -3.38 0.71 -5.61
CA VAL A 48 -1.96 0.35 -5.53
C VAL A 48 -1.25 0.80 -6.80
N THR A 49 -0.09 1.43 -6.63
CA THR A 49 0.88 1.70 -7.68
C THR A 49 2.25 1.13 -7.27
N HIS A 50 3.09 0.83 -8.27
CA HIS A 50 4.46 0.39 -8.04
C HIS A 50 5.39 1.58 -8.21
N GLU A 51 6.25 1.82 -7.24
CA GLU A 51 7.24 2.90 -7.27
C GLU A 51 8.65 2.35 -7.03
N GLU A 52 9.63 2.89 -7.75
CA GLU A 52 11.04 2.51 -7.55
C GLU A 52 11.69 3.29 -6.40
N ARG A 53 11.15 4.46 -6.07
CA ARG A 53 11.63 5.31 -4.98
C ARG A 53 10.92 4.95 -3.67
N ARG A 54 11.65 4.98 -2.56
CA ARG A 54 11.08 4.85 -1.21
C ARG A 54 10.16 6.06 -0.95
N PRO A 55 8.84 5.89 -0.79
CA PRO A 55 7.95 7.02 -0.52
C PRO A 55 8.15 7.55 0.91
N ASN A 56 7.68 8.77 1.15
CA ASN A 56 7.84 9.45 2.43
C ASN A 56 7.09 8.68 3.53
N LEU A 57 7.79 8.28 4.60
CA LEU A 57 7.38 7.23 5.56
C LEU A 57 6.28 7.62 6.57
N ASN A 58 5.54 8.71 6.36
CA ASN A 58 4.40 9.04 7.20
C ASN A 58 3.24 8.10 6.84
N ASN A 59 3.27 6.91 7.43
CA ASN A 59 2.42 5.79 7.04
C ASN A 59 1.37 5.48 8.12
N PRO A 60 0.19 6.13 8.09
CA PRO A 60 -0.87 5.86 9.05
C PRO A 60 -1.59 4.52 8.81
N CYS A 61 -1.25 3.77 7.77
CA CYS A 61 -2.03 2.63 7.30
C CYS A 61 -1.21 1.34 7.18
N GLY A 62 -1.86 0.19 7.37
CA GLY A 62 -1.22 -1.13 7.40
C GLY A 62 -1.68 -2.06 6.27
N TRP A 63 -0.83 -3.03 5.94
CA TRP A 63 -1.20 -4.15 5.06
C TRP A 63 -1.80 -5.31 5.86
N LEU A 64 -2.80 -6.01 5.31
CA LEU A 64 -3.44 -7.19 5.94
C LEU A 64 -2.84 -8.54 5.49
#